data_AF-A0A505GWR9-F1
#
_entry.id   AF-A0A505GWR9-F1
#
_cell.length_a   1.000
_cell.length_b   1.000
_cell.length_c   1.000
_cell.angle_alpha   90.00
_cell.angle_beta   90.00
_cell.angle_gamma   90.00
#
_symmetry.space_group_name_H-M   'P 1'
#
loop_
_entity.id
_entity.type
_entity.pdbx_description
1 polymer ?
#
loop_
_entity_poly.entity_id
_entity_poly.type
_entity_poly.pdbx_seq_one_letter_code
_entity_poly.pdbx_strand_id
1 'polypeptide(L)'
;YYSVGGGFVVDEAAAGADRIKADSTRVEHPFLTGAELLKVTSGTGLSISEVMLANELSWRSEADVRAGLLEIWRVMRECVENGCTRDGVLPGGLKVRRRAAEMRRGLEAETGSGDPLRAMDWVTLFALAVNEENAAGGRVVTAPTNGAAGIIPAVLHYYTRFVPGAS
;
A
#
# COMPACT_ATOMS: atom_id res chain seq x y z
N TYR A 1 2.60 11.75 -25.49
CA TYR A 1 2.38 11.67 -24.02
C TYR A 1 3.55 10.95 -23.35
N TYR A 2 4.00 11.41 -22.17
CA TYR A 2 5.09 10.83 -21.37
C TYR A 2 4.57 10.33 -20.02
N SER A 3 4.97 9.12 -19.60
CA SER A 3 4.72 8.61 -18.24
C SER A 3 5.88 8.96 -17.32
N VAL A 4 5.62 9.67 -16.23
CA VAL A 4 6.65 10.19 -15.31
C VAL A 4 6.76 9.40 -13.99
N GLY A 5 6.14 8.22 -13.94
CA GLY A 5 6.12 7.34 -12.76
C GLY A 5 4.84 7.49 -11.92
N GLY A 6 4.51 6.47 -11.11
CA GLY A 6 3.33 6.50 -10.21
C GLY A 6 1.96 6.56 -10.89
N GLY A 7 1.89 6.39 -12.22
CA GLY A 7 0.65 6.53 -13.00
C GLY A 7 0.39 7.95 -13.55
N PHE A 8 1.31 8.90 -13.32
CA PHE A 8 1.19 10.26 -13.86
C PHE A 8 1.60 10.33 -15.35
N VAL A 9 0.82 11.07 -16.15
CA VAL A 9 1.00 11.23 -17.61
C VAL A 9 1.03 12.71 -18.00
N VAL A 10 1.93 13.10 -18.90
CA VAL A 10 2.11 14.48 -19.41
C VAL A 10 1.96 14.51 -20.94
N ASP A 11 1.30 15.52 -21.52
CA ASP A 11 1.14 15.68 -22.98
C ASP A 11 2.44 16.18 -23.66
N GLU A 12 2.65 15.77 -24.91
CA GLU A 12 3.81 16.10 -25.74
C GLU A 12 3.74 17.52 -26.34
N ALA A 13 2.54 18.08 -26.51
CA ALA A 13 2.35 19.46 -26.99
C ALA A 13 2.64 20.55 -25.93
N ALA A 14 2.87 20.16 -24.67
CA ALA A 14 3.16 21.06 -23.57
C ALA A 14 4.68 21.31 -23.42
N ALA A 15 5.26 22.09 -24.33
CA ALA A 15 6.66 22.53 -24.23
C ALA A 15 6.79 23.69 -23.20
N GLY A 16 7.15 23.39 -21.95
CA GLY A 16 7.40 24.41 -20.91
C GLY A 16 7.61 23.86 -19.50
N ALA A 17 8.01 24.72 -18.55
CA ALA A 17 8.25 24.41 -17.13
C ALA A 17 6.97 24.22 -16.29
N ASP A 18 5.78 24.49 -16.85
CA ASP A 18 4.46 24.34 -16.22
C ASP A 18 3.91 22.89 -16.27
N ARG A 19 4.80 21.91 -16.07
CA ARG A 19 4.61 20.48 -16.35
C ARG A 19 3.57 19.78 -15.45
N ILE A 20 3.37 20.30 -14.25
CA ILE A 20 2.42 19.83 -13.23
C ILE A 20 2.08 21.11 -12.47
N LYS A 21 0.85 21.61 -12.56
CA LYS A 21 0.45 22.74 -11.72
C LYS A 21 0.44 22.21 -10.29
N ALA A 22 1.51 22.52 -9.54
CA ALA A 22 1.64 22.10 -8.17
C ALA A 22 0.38 22.55 -7.43
N ASP A 23 -0.22 21.63 -6.70
CA ASP A 23 -1.36 21.97 -5.85
C ASP A 23 -0.89 23.04 -4.86
N SER A 24 -1.45 24.24 -5.01
CA SER A 24 -1.11 25.40 -4.18
C SER A 24 -2.00 25.51 -2.94
N THR A 25 -2.82 24.48 -2.66
CA THR A 25 -3.64 24.43 -1.46
C THR A 25 -2.75 24.54 -0.24
N ARG A 26 -3.02 25.55 0.58
CA ARG A 26 -2.31 25.74 1.85
C ARG A 26 -2.84 24.72 2.84
N VAL A 27 -1.96 23.86 3.33
CA VAL A 27 -2.26 22.93 4.41
C VAL A 27 -2.00 23.54 5.78
N GLU A 28 -2.66 23.02 6.80
CA GLU A 28 -2.60 23.50 8.19
C GLU A 28 -1.18 23.41 8.78
N HIS A 29 -0.46 22.33 8.50
CA HIS A 29 0.85 22.02 9.04
C HIS A 29 1.84 21.64 7.93
N PRO A 30 2.34 22.62 7.15
CA PRO A 30 3.29 22.34 6.06
C PRO A 30 4.66 21.92 6.61
N PHE A 31 5.26 20.90 6.00
CA PHE A 31 6.64 20.46 6.28
C PHE A 31 7.28 19.86 5.02
N LEU A 32 8.59 19.96 4.91
CA LEU A 32 9.41 19.42 3.82
C LEU A 32 10.45 18.41 4.31
N THR A 33 10.70 18.36 5.62
CA THR A 33 11.67 17.45 6.24
C THR A 33 11.09 16.70 7.42
N GLY A 34 11.69 15.55 7.76
CA GLY A 34 11.33 14.82 8.98
C GLY A 34 11.55 15.65 10.25
N ALA A 35 12.60 16.50 10.28
CA ALA A 35 12.87 17.37 11.43
C ALA A 35 11.76 18.42 11.63
N GLU A 36 11.24 18.98 10.53
CA GLU A 36 10.09 19.91 10.58
C GLU A 36 8.81 19.21 11.03
N LEU A 37 8.54 18.00 10.52
CA LEU A 37 7.40 17.20 10.98
C LEU A 37 7.47 16.95 12.50
N LEU A 38 8.64 16.54 13.00
CA LEU A 38 8.82 16.32 14.44
C LEU A 38 8.67 17.61 15.25
N LYS A 39 9.12 18.75 14.71
CA LYS A 39 8.91 20.06 15.32
C LYS A 39 7.42 20.39 15.41
N VAL A 40 6.65 20.15 14.34
CA VAL A 40 5.19 20.33 14.35
C VAL A 40 4.55 19.46 15.44
N THR A 41 4.83 18.15 15.46
CA THR A 41 4.24 17.24 16.45
C THR A 41 4.58 17.66 17.89
N SER A 42 5.82 18.11 18.14
CA SER A 42 6.23 18.58 19.47
C SER A 42 5.57 19.90 19.88
N GLY A 43 5.30 20.79 18.92
CA GLY A 43 4.70 22.10 19.17
C GLY A 43 3.18 22.07 19.33
N THR A 44 2.50 21.15 18.65
CA THR A 44 1.04 21.01 18.70
C THR A 44 0.56 19.95 19.69
N GLY A 45 1.43 18.99 20.04
CA GLY A 45 1.06 17.81 20.81
C GLY A 45 0.33 16.73 19.99
N LEU A 46 0.16 16.93 18.68
CA LEU A 46 -0.47 15.97 17.78
C LEU A 46 0.51 14.85 17.39
N SER A 47 0.00 13.63 17.21
CA SER A 47 0.72 12.53 16.56
C SER A 47 0.93 12.80 15.07
N ILE A 48 1.87 12.08 14.44
CA ILE A 48 2.11 12.19 12.98
C ILE A 48 0.84 11.94 12.18
N SER A 49 0.02 10.96 12.57
CA SER A 49 -1.25 10.65 11.90
C SER A 49 -2.27 11.77 12.03
N GLU A 50 -2.33 12.45 13.19
CA GLU A 50 -3.23 13.58 13.39
C GLU A 50 -2.75 14.82 12.61
N VAL A 51 -1.44 15.05 12.53
CA VAL A 51 -0.87 16.09 11.65
C VAL A 51 -1.22 15.83 10.19
N MET A 52 -1.07 14.58 9.72
CA MET A 52 -1.42 14.21 8.36
C MET A 52 -2.92 14.33 8.09
N LEU A 53 -3.77 13.94 9.05
CA LEU A 53 -5.21 14.13 8.93
C LEU A 53 -5.56 15.61 8.82
N ALA A 54 -5.04 16.46 9.71
CA ALA A 54 -5.26 17.91 9.67
C ALA A 54 -4.87 18.53 8.31
N ASN A 55 -3.77 18.06 7.71
CA ASN A 55 -3.38 18.47 6.37
C ASN A 55 -4.37 17.99 5.29
N GLU A 56 -4.78 16.72 5.32
CA GLU A 56 -5.74 16.15 4.36
C GLU A 56 -7.12 16.85 4.38
N LEU A 57 -7.51 17.41 5.53
CA LEU A 57 -8.76 18.18 5.67
C LEU A 57 -8.78 19.47 4.85
N SER A 58 -7.64 19.88 4.29
CA SER A 58 -7.56 21.03 3.38
C SER A 58 -8.22 20.76 2.02
N TRP A 59 -8.41 19.48 1.66
CA TRP A 59 -8.99 19.07 0.38
C TRP A 59 -10.33 18.33 0.52
N ARG A 60 -10.55 17.64 1.63
CA ARG A 60 -11.65 16.67 1.79
C ARG A 60 -12.19 16.72 3.22
N SER A 61 -13.41 16.23 3.41
CA SER A 61 -13.93 16.04 4.77
C SER A 61 -13.24 14.86 5.47
N GLU A 62 -13.25 14.82 6.80
CA GLU A 62 -12.70 13.69 7.55
C GLU A 62 -13.38 12.36 7.16
N ALA A 63 -14.69 12.41 6.94
CA ALA A 63 -15.47 11.25 6.50
C ALA A 63 -14.97 10.71 5.16
N ASP A 64 -14.68 11.58 4.19
CA ASP A 64 -14.17 11.20 2.87
C ASP A 64 -12.75 10.62 2.97
N VAL A 65 -11.89 11.22 3.79
CA VAL A 65 -10.52 10.71 4.03
C VAL A 65 -10.58 9.29 4.61
N ARG A 66 -11.38 9.10 5.66
CA ARG A 66 -11.54 7.77 6.31
C ARG A 66 -12.15 6.75 5.35
N ALA A 67 -13.19 7.11 4.61
CA ALA A 67 -13.82 6.23 3.63
C ALA A 67 -12.83 5.82 2.52
N GLY A 68 -12.04 6.76 2.01
CA GLY A 68 -11.00 6.49 1.01
C GLY A 68 -9.91 5.54 1.50
N LEU A 69 -9.41 5.74 2.73
CA LEU A 69 -8.41 4.86 3.34
C LEU A 69 -8.97 3.43 3.54
N LEU A 70 -10.22 3.31 3.97
CA LEU A 70 -10.88 2.00 4.12
C LEU A 70 -11.12 1.31 2.78
N GLU A 71 -11.43 2.06 1.72
CA GLU A 71 -11.56 1.51 0.37
C GLU A 71 -10.21 1.02 -0.16
N ILE A 72 -9.13 1.79 0.03
CA ILE A 72 -7.76 1.37 -0.29
C ILE A 72 -7.42 0.04 0.41
N TRP A 73 -7.71 -0.03 1.71
CA TRP A 73 -7.48 -1.25 2.49
C TRP A 73 -8.33 -2.42 2.00
N ARG A 74 -9.60 -2.20 1.68
CA ARG A 74 -10.49 -3.24 1.12
C ARG A 74 -9.90 -3.83 -0.17
N VAL A 75 -9.48 -2.98 -1.11
CA VAL A 75 -8.89 -3.43 -2.38
C VAL A 75 -7.55 -4.14 -2.16
N MET A 76 -6.73 -3.68 -1.22
CA MET A 76 -5.49 -4.35 -0.81
C MET A 76 -5.75 -5.78 -0.32
N ARG A 77 -6.76 -5.98 0.55
CA ARG A 77 -7.15 -7.32 1.02
C ARG A 77 -7.64 -8.22 -0.10
N GLU A 78 -8.45 -7.67 -1.01
CA GLU A 78 -8.94 -8.41 -2.19
C GLU A 78 -7.78 -8.85 -3.10
N CYS A 79 -6.77 -8.00 -3.29
CA CYS A 79 -5.58 -8.34 -4.06
C CYS A 79 -4.81 -9.51 -3.41
N VAL A 80 -4.60 -9.47 -2.10
CA VAL A 80 -3.97 -10.58 -1.37
C VAL A 80 -4.77 -11.88 -1.53
N GLU A 81 -6.10 -11.83 -1.37
CA GLU A 81 -6.96 -13.01 -1.50
C GLU A 81 -6.94 -13.59 -2.93
N ASN A 82 -6.96 -12.73 -3.94
CA ASN A 82 -6.83 -13.15 -5.34
C ASN A 82 -5.49 -13.85 -5.60
N GLY A 83 -4.39 -13.31 -5.08
CA GLY A 83 -3.07 -13.93 -5.21
C GLY A 83 -2.96 -15.28 -4.50
N CYS A 84 -3.63 -15.41 -3.35
CA CYS A 84 -3.67 -16.64 -2.57
C CYS A 84 -4.60 -17.73 -3.12
N THR A 85 -5.45 -17.43 -4.10
CA THR A 85 -6.42 -18.39 -4.68
C THR A 85 -6.08 -18.85 -6.09
N ARG A 86 -5.12 -18.18 -6.74
CA ARG A 86 -4.75 -18.44 -8.13
C ARG A 86 -3.47 -19.26 -8.24
N ASP A 87 -3.58 -20.45 -8.82
CA ASP A 87 -2.45 -21.26 -9.24
C ASP A 87 -2.05 -20.95 -10.71
N GLY A 88 -0.90 -21.46 -11.17
CA GLY A 88 -0.47 -21.38 -12.56
C GLY A 88 0.91 -20.75 -12.77
N VAL A 89 1.17 -20.29 -13.99
CA VAL A 89 2.44 -19.68 -14.42
C VAL A 89 2.17 -18.23 -14.82
N LEU A 90 3.01 -17.31 -14.33
CA LEU A 90 2.92 -15.89 -14.65
C LEU A 90 3.26 -15.63 -16.13
N PRO A 91 2.62 -14.64 -16.76
CA PRO A 91 2.95 -14.22 -18.12
C PRO A 91 4.35 -13.58 -18.18
N GLY A 92 4.88 -13.34 -19.38
CA GLY A 92 6.18 -12.64 -19.57
C GLY A 92 7.38 -13.53 -19.91
N GLY A 93 7.15 -14.77 -20.36
CA GLY A 93 8.18 -15.62 -21.00
C GLY A 93 9.20 -16.28 -20.06
N LEU A 94 9.33 -15.80 -18.81
CA LEU A 94 10.24 -16.35 -17.79
C LEU A 94 9.75 -17.65 -17.13
N LYS A 95 8.54 -18.11 -17.46
CA LYS A 95 7.91 -19.34 -16.93
C LYS A 95 7.90 -19.40 -15.38
N VAL A 96 7.72 -18.26 -14.72
CA VAL A 96 7.69 -18.17 -13.27
C VAL A 96 6.38 -18.76 -12.74
N ARG A 97 6.45 -19.80 -11.91
CA ARG A 97 5.28 -20.40 -11.28
C ARG A 97 4.77 -19.53 -10.12
N ARG A 98 3.45 -19.40 -10.00
CA ARG A 98 2.79 -18.83 -8.81
C ARG A 98 2.97 -19.74 -7.60
N ARG A 99 3.25 -19.16 -6.46
CA ARG A 99 3.60 -19.85 -5.21
C ARG A 99 2.70 -19.47 -4.05
N ALA A 100 2.02 -18.31 -4.10
CA ALA A 100 1.22 -17.83 -2.98
C ALA A 100 0.10 -18.82 -2.59
N ALA A 101 -0.64 -19.37 -3.56
CA ALA A 101 -1.72 -20.31 -3.27
C ALA A 101 -1.24 -21.61 -2.58
N GLU A 102 -0.11 -22.17 -3.01
CA GLU A 102 0.51 -23.34 -2.38
C GLU A 102 1.01 -23.03 -0.98
N MET A 103 1.69 -21.88 -0.82
CA MET A 103 2.18 -21.41 0.48
C MET A 103 1.03 -21.17 1.47
N ARG A 104 -0.10 -20.58 1.04
CA ARG A 104 -1.28 -20.42 1.90
C ARG A 104 -1.79 -21.77 2.41
N ARG A 105 -1.95 -22.75 1.52
CA ARG A 105 -2.42 -24.10 1.90
C ARG A 105 -1.50 -24.74 2.96
N GLY A 106 -0.19 -24.57 2.82
CA GLY A 106 0.79 -25.03 3.82
C GLY A 106 0.62 -24.35 5.18
N LEU A 107 0.60 -23.02 5.20
CA LEU A 107 0.50 -22.23 6.44
C LEU A 107 -0.84 -22.39 7.18
N GLU A 108 -1.91 -22.72 6.45
CA GLU A 108 -3.22 -23.05 7.02
C GLU A 108 -3.28 -24.47 7.59
N ALA A 109 -2.61 -25.43 6.94
CA ALA A 109 -2.52 -26.81 7.44
C ALA A 109 -1.67 -26.94 8.70
N GLU A 110 -0.70 -26.05 8.88
CA GLU A 110 0.13 -25.97 10.09
C GLU A 110 -0.66 -25.39 11.28
N THR A 111 -1.41 -26.20 12.00
CA THR A 111 -2.08 -25.76 13.24
C THR A 111 -1.17 -25.88 14.46
N GLY A 112 -1.18 -24.87 15.34
CA GLY A 112 -0.69 -25.05 16.72
C GLY A 112 0.80 -24.79 16.99
N SER A 113 1.59 -24.27 16.04
CA SER A 113 2.93 -23.77 16.37
C SER A 113 2.82 -22.38 17.02
N GLY A 114 3.25 -22.25 18.27
CA GLY A 114 3.52 -20.96 18.90
C GLY A 114 4.81 -20.30 18.39
N ASP A 115 5.22 -20.63 17.16
CA ASP A 115 6.46 -20.20 16.54
C ASP A 115 6.31 -18.76 16.03
N PRO A 116 7.09 -17.79 16.57
CA PRO A 116 7.08 -16.41 16.08
C PRO A 116 7.45 -16.29 14.59
N LEU A 117 8.21 -17.23 14.03
CA LEU A 117 8.59 -17.22 12.61
C LEU A 117 7.39 -17.45 11.69
N ARG A 118 6.34 -18.11 12.19
CA ARG A 118 5.10 -18.33 11.43
C ARG A 118 4.47 -17.01 10.97
N ALA A 119 4.50 -15.99 11.82
CA ALA A 119 3.94 -14.69 11.44
C ALA A 119 4.75 -14.04 10.30
N MET A 120 6.06 -14.30 10.23
CA MET A 120 6.92 -13.86 9.12
C MET A 120 6.61 -14.59 7.82
N ASP A 121 6.27 -15.88 7.88
CA ASP A 121 5.85 -16.63 6.69
C ASP A 121 4.53 -16.09 6.12
N TRP A 122 3.59 -15.70 6.99
CA TRP A 122 2.36 -15.02 6.56
C TRP A 122 2.63 -13.65 5.93
N VAL A 123 3.55 -12.84 6.49
CA VAL A 123 3.97 -11.57 5.86
C VAL A 123 4.55 -11.82 4.47
N THR A 124 5.41 -12.83 4.34
CA THR A 124 6.01 -13.23 3.06
C THR A 124 4.93 -13.65 2.06
N LEU A 125 3.97 -14.46 2.49
CA LEU A 125 2.82 -14.88 1.68
C LEU A 125 2.04 -13.67 1.16
N PHE A 126 1.67 -12.73 2.03
CA PHE A 126 0.87 -11.56 1.63
C PHE A 126 1.59 -10.69 0.60
N ALA A 127 2.89 -10.43 0.81
CA ALA A 127 3.69 -9.65 -0.14
C ALA A 127 3.83 -10.37 -1.49
N LEU A 128 4.04 -11.69 -1.45
CA LEU A 128 4.15 -12.52 -2.65
C LEU A 128 2.83 -12.57 -3.43
N ALA A 129 1.70 -12.74 -2.75
CA ALA A 129 0.38 -12.77 -3.35
C ALA A 129 0.09 -11.49 -4.17
N VAL A 130 0.37 -10.32 -3.60
CA VAL A 130 0.19 -9.03 -4.29
C VAL A 130 1.14 -8.89 -5.48
N ASN A 131 2.40 -9.30 -5.33
CA ASN A 131 3.37 -9.22 -6.41
C ASN A 131 3.04 -10.17 -7.57
N GLU A 132 2.49 -11.36 -7.28
CA GLU A 132 2.00 -12.30 -8.30
C GLU A 132 0.75 -11.77 -9.02
N GLU A 133 -0.18 -11.13 -8.30
CA GLU A 133 -1.33 -10.46 -8.94
C GLU A 133 -0.90 -9.30 -9.82
N ASN A 134 0.03 -8.46 -9.34
CA ASN A 134 0.61 -7.37 -10.15
C ASN A 134 1.23 -7.92 -11.45
N ALA A 135 2.06 -8.96 -11.34
CA ALA A 135 2.76 -9.55 -12.49
C ALA A 135 1.79 -10.20 -13.50
N ALA A 136 0.60 -10.62 -13.06
CA ALA A 136 -0.43 -11.16 -13.92
C ALA A 136 -1.41 -10.12 -14.49
N GLY A 137 -1.20 -8.82 -14.22
CA GLY A 137 -2.07 -7.74 -14.66
C GLY A 137 -3.39 -7.65 -13.86
N GLY A 138 -3.41 -8.20 -12.64
CA GLY A 138 -4.53 -8.05 -11.72
C GLY A 138 -4.66 -6.62 -11.19
N ARG A 139 -5.78 -6.35 -10.50
CA ARG A 139 -6.00 -5.06 -9.84
C ARG A 139 -5.09 -4.94 -8.63
N VAL A 140 -4.27 -3.88 -8.60
CA VAL A 140 -3.34 -3.58 -7.49
C VAL A 140 -3.50 -2.12 -7.04
N VAL A 141 -3.14 -1.86 -5.78
CA VAL A 141 -3.03 -0.49 -5.25
C VAL A 141 -1.56 -0.12 -5.17
N THR A 142 -1.20 1.04 -5.71
CA THR A 142 0.17 1.58 -5.62
C THR A 142 0.56 1.88 -4.18
N ALA A 143 1.75 1.46 -3.76
CA ALA A 143 2.28 1.78 -2.43
C ALA A 143 3.82 1.88 -2.38
N PRO A 144 4.46 2.93 -2.95
CA PRO A 144 3.88 4.04 -3.73
C PRO A 144 3.80 3.74 -5.23
N THR A 145 4.25 2.57 -5.69
CA THR A 145 4.18 2.12 -7.09
C THR A 145 3.66 0.69 -7.15
N ASN A 146 3.31 0.20 -8.35
CA ASN A 146 2.89 -1.20 -8.54
C ASN A 146 3.99 -2.19 -8.15
N GLY A 147 5.26 -1.89 -8.42
CA GLY A 147 6.38 -2.78 -8.10
C GLY A 147 6.63 -2.96 -6.60
N ALA A 148 6.18 -2.01 -5.78
CA ALA A 148 6.29 -2.06 -4.31
C ALA A 148 4.94 -2.35 -3.62
N ALA A 149 3.90 -2.66 -4.38
CA ALA A 149 2.52 -2.74 -3.90
C ALA A 149 2.29 -3.76 -2.77
N GLY A 150 3.13 -4.80 -2.67
CA GLY A 150 2.95 -5.87 -1.68
C GLY A 150 3.34 -5.54 -0.25
N ILE A 151 4.13 -4.48 0.00
CA ILE A 151 4.71 -4.25 1.33
C ILE A 151 3.67 -3.74 2.35
N ILE A 152 2.98 -2.65 2.04
CA ILE A 152 1.94 -2.08 2.92
C ILE A 152 0.84 -3.09 3.27
N PRO A 153 0.19 -3.79 2.31
CA PRO A 153 -0.83 -4.77 2.65
C PRO A 153 -0.29 -5.93 3.50
N ALA A 154 0.95 -6.39 3.27
CA ALA A 154 1.53 -7.45 4.09
C ALA A 154 1.68 -7.04 5.56
N VAL A 155 2.17 -5.82 5.82
CA VAL A 155 2.31 -5.29 7.19
C VAL A 155 0.94 -5.07 7.84
N LEU A 156 -0.05 -4.55 7.12
CA LEU A 156 -1.41 -4.35 7.64
C LEU A 156 -2.10 -5.68 7.95
N HIS A 157 -1.94 -6.70 7.11
CA HIS A 157 -2.44 -8.04 7.40
C HIS A 157 -1.74 -8.65 8.61
N TYR A 158 -0.44 -8.41 8.80
CA TYR A 158 0.24 -8.85 10.01
C TYR A 158 -0.35 -8.19 11.26
N TYR A 159 -0.50 -6.86 11.24
CA TYR A 159 -1.07 -6.11 12.35
C TYR A 159 -2.47 -6.64 12.72
N THR A 160 -3.36 -6.75 11.73
CA THR A 160 -4.74 -7.20 11.95
C THR A 160 -4.88 -8.66 12.37
N ARG A 161 -3.92 -9.53 12.01
CA ARG A 161 -4.02 -10.98 12.28
C ARG A 161 -3.25 -11.44 13.50
N PHE A 162 -2.11 -10.83 13.81
CA PHE A 162 -1.16 -11.34 14.82
C PHE A 162 -0.93 -10.42 16.00
N VAL A 163 -1.32 -9.13 15.92
CA VAL A 163 -1.17 -8.19 17.04
C VAL A 163 -2.44 -8.23 17.90
N PRO A 164 -2.36 -8.62 19.19
CA PRO A 164 -3.52 -8.63 20.08
C PRO A 164 -4.13 -7.23 20.23
N GLY A 165 -5.45 -7.13 20.09
CA GLY A 165 -6.17 -5.86 20.23
C GLY A 165 -6.15 -4.96 18.99
N ALA A 166 -5.66 -5.44 17.84
CA ALA A 166 -5.82 -4.74 16.57
C ALA A 166 -7.31 -4.62 16.18
N SER A 167 -7.70 -3.45 15.65
CA SER A 167 -9.07 -3.12 15.20
C SER A 167 -9.06 -2.31 13.92
#